data_AF-A0A519LIC5-F1
#
_entry.id   AF-A0A519LIC5-F1
#
_cell.length_a   1.000
_cell.length_b   1.000
_cell.length_c   1.000
_cell.angle_alpha   90.00
_cell.angle_beta   90.00
_cell.angle_gamma   90.00
#
_symmetry.space_group_name_H-M   'P 1'
#
loop_
_entity.id
_entity.type
_entity.pdbx_description
1 polymer ?
#
loop_
_entity_poly.entity_id
_entity_poly.type
_entity_poly.pdbx_seq_one_letter_code
_entity_poly.pdbx_strand_id
1 'polypeptide(L)' 'MTDHQNFTFIKTDKKLIKLNFDDILFIKGLGNYVEIFIRNNKKYIYYKTLKDLIDKLPDEFMRVHNSNIVNLKNVEYIE' A
#
# COMPACT_ATOMS: atom_id res chain seq x y z
N MET A 1 -21.50 -7.19 -11.37
CA MET A 1 -21.16 -6.93 -9.96
C MET A 1 -19.83 -7.61 -9.73
N THR A 2 -18.73 -6.93 -10.04
CA THR A 2 -17.39 -7.50 -9.93
C THR A 2 -16.99 -7.38 -8.47
N ASP A 3 -16.75 -8.52 -7.82
CA ASP A 3 -16.29 -8.61 -6.44
C ASP A 3 -14.89 -7.95 -6.38
N HIS A 4 -14.85 -6.65 -6.09
CA HIS A 4 -13.59 -5.95 -5.87
C HIS A 4 -13.02 -6.48 -4.56
N GLN A 5 -11.99 -7.31 -4.65
CA GLN A 5 -11.29 -7.80 -3.48
C GLN A 5 -10.70 -6.59 -2.73
N ASN A 6 -11.30 -6.20 -1.60
CA ASN A 6 -10.85 -5.08 -0.76
C ASN A 6 -9.57 -5.37 0.04
N PHE A 7 -8.85 -6.44 -0.32
CA PHE A 7 -7.66 -6.88 0.39
C PHE A 7 -6.66 -7.52 -0.58
N THR A 8 -5.41 -7.58 -0.13
CA THR A 8 -4.34 -8.31 -0.81
C THR A 8 -3.59 -9.18 0.20
N PHE A 9 -2.86 -10.17 -0.31
CA PHE A 9 -1.90 -10.92 0.48
C PHE A 9 -0.48 -10.48 0.15
N ILE A 10 0.25 -10.06 1.17
CA ILE A 10 1.68 -9.79 1.04
C ILE A 10 2.48 -10.90 1.71
N LYS A 11 3.62 -11.23 1.13
CA LYS A 11 4.59 -12.13 1.74
C LYS A 11 5.69 -11.29 2.38
N THR A 12 5.82 -11.38 3.70
CA THR A 12 6.80 -10.65 4.50
C THR A 12 7.32 -11.57 5.61
N ASP A 13 8.64 -11.61 5.83
CA ASP A 13 9.29 -12.46 6.83
C ASP A 13 8.82 -13.92 6.85
N LYS A 14 8.68 -14.51 5.65
CA LYS A 14 8.15 -15.88 5.41
C LYS A 14 6.69 -16.10 5.85
N LYS A 15 5.97 -15.05 6.27
CA LYS A 15 4.54 -15.08 6.57
C LYS A 15 3.75 -14.54 5.39
N LEU A 16 2.56 -15.11 5.20
CA LEU A 16 1.55 -14.57 4.31
C LEU A 16 0.57 -13.76 5.15
N ILE A 17 0.52 -12.45 4.93
CA ILE A 17 -0.30 -11.52 5.71
C ILE A 17 -1.41 -10.99 4.81
N LYS A 18 -2.66 -11.11 5.28
CA LYS A 18 -3.81 -10.44 4.66
C LYS A 18 -3.78 -8.97 5.06
N LEU A 19 -3.86 -8.08 4.06
CA LEU A 19 -3.93 -6.63 4.23
C LEU A 19 -5.20 -6.11 3.57
N ASN A 20 -6.07 -5.45 4.32
CA ASN A 20 -7.18 -4.71 3.73
C ASN A 20 -6.68 -3.38 3.19
N PHE A 21 -7.17 -2.97 2.02
CA PHE A 21 -6.75 -1.70 1.40
C PHE A 21 -7.15 -0.48 2.24
N ASP A 22 -8.30 -0.53 2.91
CA ASP A 22 -8.79 0.56 3.79
C ASP A 22 -7.91 0.78 5.04
N ASP A 23 -7.09 -0.22 5.41
CA ASP A 23 -6.14 -0.13 6.51
C ASP A 23 -4.81 0.51 6.09
N ILE A 24 -4.51 0.57 4.79
CA ILE A 24 -3.28 1.14 4.26
C ILE A 24 -3.41 2.66 4.19
N LEU A 25 -2.48 3.35 4.84
CA LEU A 25 -2.40 4.82 4.85
C LEU A 25 -1.57 5.30 3.66
N PHE A 26 -0.34 4.79 3.55
CA PHE A 26 0.57 5.10 2.47
C PHE A 26 1.64 4.03 2.32
N ILE A 27 2.33 4.04 1.19
CA ILE A 27 3.39 3.10 0.84
C ILE A 27 4.62 3.92 0.45
N LYS A 28 5.74 3.65 1.10
CA LYS A 28 7.02 4.30 0.86
C LYS A 28 7.99 3.37 0.15
N GLY A 29 8.59 3.82 -0.94
CA GLY A 29 9.62 3.08 -1.67
C GLY A 29 11.01 3.33 -1.12
N LEU A 30 11.76 2.25 -0.89
CA LEU A 30 13.14 2.24 -0.42
C LEU A 30 13.99 1.35 -1.34
N GLY A 31 14.20 1.83 -2.57
CA GLY A 31 14.97 1.09 -3.59
C GLY A 31 14.23 -0.15 -4.10
N ASN A 32 14.64 -1.34 -3.66
CA ASN A 32 14.13 -2.63 -4.12
C ASN A 32 13.00 -3.21 -3.25
N TYR A 33 12.57 -2.48 -2.21
CA TYR A 33 11.42 -2.85 -1.39
C TYR A 33 10.58 -1.62 -1.06
N VAL A 34 9.39 -1.88 -0.51
CA VAL A 34 8.52 -0.85 0.05
C VAL A 34 8.24 -1.12 1.52
N GLU A 35 7.97 -0.04 2.24
CA GLU A 35 7.30 -0.05 3.53
C GLU A 35 5.82 0.30 3.31
N ILE A 36 4.93 -0.59 3.73
CA ILE A 36 3.48 -0.37 3.72
C ILE A 36 3.09 0.08 5.12
N PHE A 37 2.67 1.33 5.26
CA PHE A 37 2.20 1.91 6.51
C PHE A 37 0.70 1.69 6.64
N ILE A 38 0.28 1.08 7.75
CA ILE A 38 -1.12 0.82 8.04
C ILE A 38 -1.53 1.51 9.34
N ARG A 39 -2.82 1.50 9.65
CA ARG A 39 -3.37 2.02 10.92
C ARG A 39 -2.63 1.47 12.16
N ASN A 40 -2.71 2.21 13.26
CA ASN A 40 -2.11 1.87 14.56
C ASN A 40 -0.58 1.78 14.55
N ASN A 41 0.10 2.63 13.77
CA ASN A 41 1.56 2.71 13.67
C ASN A 41 2.25 1.39 13.29
N LYS A 42 1.52 0.47 12.64
CA LYS A 42 2.10 -0.78 12.13
C LYS A 42 2.61 -0.56 10.70
N LYS A 43 3.67 -1.27 10.36
CA LYS A 43 4.21 -1.31 9.01
C LYS A 43 4.66 -2.70 8.61
N TYR A 44 4.63 -2.98 7.32
CA TYR A 44 5.15 -4.21 6.73
C TYR A 44 6.19 -3.90 5.66
N ILE A 45 7.26 -4.70 5.61
CA ILE A 45 8.23 -4.65 4.53
C ILE A 45 7.76 -5.61 3.44
N TYR A 46 7.62 -5.11 2.21
CA TYR A 46 7.27 -5.92 1.06
C TYR A 46 8.32 -5.75 -0.04
N TYR A 47 8.93 -6.86 -0.45
CA TYR A 47 10.03 -6.89 -1.44
C TYR A 47 9.52 -6.75 -2.87
N LYS A 48 8.92 -5.59 -3.15
CA LYS A 48 8.48 -5.12 -4.48
C LYS A 48 8.79 -3.63 -4.60
N THR A 49 8.83 -3.13 -5.83
CA THR A 49 8.97 -1.70 -6.07
C THR A 49 7.61 -1.01 -6.07
N LEU A 50 7.59 0.32 -5.90
CA LEU A 50 6.36 1.10 -6.05
C LEU A 50 5.75 0.94 -7.45
N LYS A 51 6.60 0.82 -8.47
CA LYS A 51 6.18 0.63 -9.86
C LYS A 51 5.44 -0.70 -10.04
N ASP A 52 5.87 -1.76 -9.36
CA ASP A 52 5.19 -3.07 -9.43
C ASP A 52 3.86 -3.10 -8.68
N LEU A 53 3.66 -2.14 -7.78
CA LEU A 53 2.50 -2.08 -6.89
C LEU A 53 1.39 -1.19 -7.43
N ILE A 54 1.71 -0.05 -8.04
CA ILE A 54 0.69 0.93 -8.42
C ILE A 54 -0.40 0.34 -9.31
N ASP A 55 -0.05 -0.52 -10.27
CA ASP A 55 -1.00 -1.16 -11.20
C ASP A 55 -1.83 -2.29 -10.54
N LYS A 56 -1.50 -2.69 -9.30
CA LYS A 56 -2.18 -3.74 -8.54
C LYS A 56 -2.99 -3.20 -7.37
N LEU A 57 -2.82 -1.92 -7.08
CA LEU A 57 -3.57 -1.25 -6.05
C LEU A 57 -4.90 -0.74 -6.65
N PRO A 58 -5.95 -0.66 -5.83
CA PRO A 58 -7.19 0.01 -6.22
C PRO A 58 -6.99 1.47 -6.65
N ASP A 59 -7.97 2.02 -7.35
CA ASP A 59 -7.95 3.37 -7.90
C ASP A 59 -7.80 4.47 -6.83
N GLU A 60 -8.15 4.21 -5.57
CA GLU A 60 -7.90 5.14 -4.46
C GLU A 60 -6.42 5.35 -4.11
N PHE A 61 -5.50 4.52 -4.64
CA PHE A 61 -4.07 4.69 -4.41
C PHE A 61 -3.43 5.56 -5.49
N MET A 62 -2.85 6.67 -5.07
CA MET A 62 -2.21 7.63 -5.98
C MET A 62 -0.73 7.80 -5.66
N ARG A 63 0.11 7.74 -6.69
CA ARG A 63 1.53 8.08 -6.56
C ARG A 63 1.71 9.61 -6.56
N VAL A 64 2.00 10.18 -5.38
CA VAL A 64 2.21 11.63 -5.18
C VAL A 64 3.69 12.04 -5.18
N HIS A 65 4.60 11.06 -5.06
CA HIS A 65 6.04 11.30 -5.13
C HIS A 65 6.76 10.11 -5.78
N ASN A 66 8.01 10.32 -6.21
CA ASN A 66 8.85 9.24 -6.74
C ASN A 66 9.03 8.08 -5.76
N SER A 67 8.89 8.34 -4.46
CA SER A 67 9.01 7.35 -3.39
C SER A 67 7.74 7.15 -2.56
N ASN A 68 6.58 7.72 -2.92
CA ASN A 68 5.37 7.58 -2.11
C ASN A 68 4.12 7.33 -2.96
N ILE A 69 3.31 6.37 -2.51
CA ILE A 69 1.92 6.15 -2.92
C ILE A 69 1.04 6.39 -1.69
N VAL A 70 -0.04 7.15 -1.81
CA VAL A 70 -0.98 7.45 -0.72
C VAL A 70 -2.35 6.86 -1.02
N ASN A 71 -3.07 6.45 0.02
CA ASN A 71 -4.47 6.09 -0.09
C ASN A 71 -5.33 7.35 0.09
N LEU A 72 -5.98 7.80 -0.98
CA LEU A 72 -6.78 9.03 -1.01
C LEU A 72 -7.99 8.97 -0.06
N LYS A 73 -8.50 7.79 0.28
CA LYS A 73 -9.58 7.64 1.27
C LYS A 73 -9.17 8.04 2.69
N ASN A 74 -7.87 8.04 2.97
CA ASN A 74 -7.32 8.29 4.30
C ASN A 74 -6.61 9.66 4.40
N VAL A 75 -6.74 10.52 3.38
CA VAL A 75 -6.17 11.86 3.37
C VAL A 75 -7.15 12.83 4.04
N GLU A 76 -6.70 13.51 5.10
CA GLU A 76 -7.52 14.51 5.81
C GLU A 76 -7.45 15.89 5.16
N TYR A 77 -6.27 16.28 4.67
CA TYR A 77 -6.05 17.54 3.96
C TYR A 77 -4.88 17.43 2.97
N ILE A 78 -4.88 18.28 1.95
CA ILE A 78 -3.80 18.48 0.98
C ILE A 78 -3.54 19.99 0.95
N GLU A 79 -2.28 20.41 1.05
CA GLU A 79 -1.83 21.80 0.94
C GLU A 79 -0.84 21.95 -0.23
#